data_AF-A0A839JGZ1-F1
#
_entry.id   AF-A0A839JGZ1-F1
#
_cell.length_a   1.000
_cell.length_b   1.000
_cell.length_c   1.000
_cell.angle_alpha   90.00
_cell.angle_beta   90.00
_cell.angle_gamma   90.00
#
_symmetry.space_group_name_H-M   'P 1'
#
loop_
_entity.id
_entity.type
_entity.pdbx_description
1 polymer ?
#
loop_
_entity_poly.entity_id
_entity_poly.type
_entity_poly.pdbx_seq_one_letter_code
_entity_poly.pdbx_strand_id
1 'polypeptide(L)' 'MVEDALMNTVDRIILVSSDTDLLPAVLCARRAGKNVTYVGFSERLTRALVDECDATQALRDDEVVNAYKGANNL' A
#
# COMPACT_ATOMS: atom_id res chain seq x y z
N MET A 1 -10.92 -3.68 2.65
CA MET A 1 -10.69 -2.69 1.57
C MET A 1 -11.98 -2.33 0.82
N VAL A 2 -12.55 -3.23 -0.01
CA VAL A 2 -13.71 -2.89 -0.84
C VAL A 2 -14.96 -2.58 -0.01
N GLU A 3 -15.32 -3.49 0.91
CA GLU A 3 -16.46 -3.28 1.81
C GLU A 3 -16.31 -1.98 2.60
N ASP A 4 -15.16 -1.78 3.24
CA ASP A 4 -14.87 -0.57 4.03
C ASP A 4 -14.99 0.72 3.18
N ALA A 5 -14.50 0.67 1.94
CA ALA A 5 -14.58 1.79 1.02
C ALA A 5 -16.04 2.12 0.65
N LEU A 6 -16.84 1.11 0.32
CA LEU A 6 -18.23 1.28 -0.10
C LEU A 6 -19.15 1.66 1.08
N MET A 7 -18.89 1.11 2.26
CA MET A 7 -19.62 1.44 3.49
C MET A 7 -19.15 2.76 4.11
N ASN A 8 -18.17 3.42 3.51
CA ASN A 8 -17.63 4.70 3.94
C ASN A 8 -17.10 4.67 5.40
N THR A 9 -16.52 3.53 5.82
CA THR A 9 -15.96 3.34 7.18
C THR A 9 -14.51 3.80 7.28
N VAL A 10 -13.85 4.02 6.13
CA VAL A 10 -12.47 4.49 6.03
C VAL A 10 -12.36 5.59 4.97
N ASP A 11 -11.42 6.51 5.16
CA ASP A 11 -11.07 7.54 4.16
C ASP A 11 -9.77 7.22 3.41
N ARG A 12 -8.86 6.51 4.09
CA ARG A 12 -7.55 6.10 3.57
C ARG A 12 -7.35 4.61 3.75
N ILE A 13 -6.78 3.98 2.72
CA ILE A 13 -6.42 2.57 2.70
C ILE A 13 -4.91 2.46 2.46
N ILE A 14 -4.25 1.62 3.23
CA ILE A 14 -2.83 1.28 3.06
C ILE A 14 -2.75 -0.15 2.53
N LEU A 15 -2.34 -0.31 1.28
CA LEU A 15 -2.19 -1.60 0.62
C LEU A 15 -0.75 -2.08 0.75
N VAL A 16 -0.51 -3.04 1.65
CA VAL A 16 0.79 -3.70 1.80
C VAL A 16 0.75 -5.07 1.13
N SER A 17 0.88 -5.09 -0.20
CA SER A 17 0.92 -6.31 -1.00
C SER A 17 1.44 -6.00 -2.41
N SER A 18 2.27 -6.88 -2.99
CA SER A 18 2.69 -6.77 -4.40
C SER A 18 1.74 -7.46 -5.38
N ASP A 19 0.66 -8.08 -4.88
CA ASP A 19 -0.31 -8.85 -5.68
C ASP A 19 -1.11 -7.95 -6.63
N THR A 20 -0.89 -8.12 -7.93
CA THR A 20 -1.59 -7.37 -8.99
C THR A 20 -3.06 -7.74 -9.12
N ASP A 21 -3.49 -8.90 -8.64
CA ASP A 21 -4.88 -9.33 -8.75
C ASP A 21 -5.81 -8.47 -7.86
N LEU A 22 -5.23 -7.64 -6.99
CA LEU A 22 -5.94 -6.64 -6.18
C LEU A 22 -6.30 -5.35 -6.94
N LEU A 23 -5.82 -5.16 -8.17
CA LEU A 23 -6.12 -3.97 -8.98
C LEU A 23 -7.62 -3.65 -9.11
N PRO A 24 -8.53 -4.61 -9.35
CA PRO A 24 -9.96 -4.33 -9.39
C PRO A 24 -10.49 -3.75 -8.07
N ALA A 25 -9.94 -4.21 -6.95
CA ALA A 25 -10.32 -3.74 -5.63
C ALA A 25 -9.77 -2.32 -5.35
N VAL A 26 -8.53 -2.02 -5.79
CA VAL A 26 -7.94 -0.66 -5.73
C VAL A 26 -8.80 0.31 -6.53
N LEU A 27 -9.13 -0.02 -7.78
CA LEU A 27 -9.97 0.79 -8.64
C LEU A 27 -11.37 1.02 -8.05
N CYS A 28 -11.95 -0.01 -7.43
CA CYS A 28 -13.24 0.11 -6.74
C CYS A 28 -13.17 1.11 -5.57
N ALA A 29 -12.15 0.99 -4.71
CA ALA A 29 -11.96 1.90 -3.58
C ALA A 29 -11.72 3.35 -4.03
N ARG A 30 -10.90 3.57 -5.06
CA ARG A 30 -10.65 4.90 -5.62
C ARG A 30 -11.90 5.53 -6.22
N ARG A 31 -12.72 4.75 -6.94
CA ARG A 31 -14.02 5.20 -7.46
C ARG A 31 -15.01 5.57 -6.35
N ALA A 32 -14.91 4.94 -5.20
CA ALA A 32 -15.65 5.31 -3.99
C ALA A 32 -15.05 6.54 -3.26
N GLY A 33 -14.07 7.22 -3.87
CA GLY A 33 -13.44 8.43 -3.35
C GLY A 33 -12.40 8.17 -2.26
N LYS A 34 -11.94 6.92 -2.10
CA LYS A 34 -10.95 6.57 -1.06
C LYS A 34 -9.54 6.77 -1.57
N ASN A 35 -8.67 7.28 -0.70
CA ASN A 35 -7.26 7.43 -1.00
C ASN A 35 -6.52 6.12 -0.70
N VAL A 36 -5.91 5.52 -1.73
CA VAL A 36 -5.18 4.25 -1.60
C VAL A 36 -3.68 4.51 -1.71
N THR A 37 -2.92 4.15 -0.67
CA THR A 37 -1.46 4.18 -0.67
C THR A 37 -0.92 2.76 -0.82
N TYR A 38 -0.17 2.51 -1.89
CA TYR A 38 0.57 1.26 -2.07
C TYR A 38 1.87 1.29 -1.26
N VAL A 39 2.16 0.22 -0.53
CA VAL A 39 3.42 0.00 0.17
C VAL A 39 4.09 -1.25 -0.39
N GLY A 40 5.29 -1.11 -0.93
CA GLY A 40 6.04 -2.22 -1.53
C GLY A 40 7.55 -2.05 -1.37
N PHE A 41 8.30 -3.14 -1.52
CA PHE A 41 9.77 -3.10 -1.44
C PHE A 41 10.36 -2.32 -2.62
N SER A 42 11.36 -1.47 -2.35
CA SER A 42 11.97 -0.58 -3.35
C SER A 42 12.51 -1.33 -4.58
N GLU A 43 13.03 -2.55 -4.39
CA GLU A 43 13.58 -3.36 -5.49
C GLU A 43 12.51 -4.09 -6.32
N ARG A 44 11.28 -4.18 -5.82
CA ARG A 44 10.19 -4.99 -6.39
C ARG A 44 8.86 -4.25 -6.40
N LEU A 45 8.90 -2.96 -6.72
CA LEU A 45 7.66 -2.19 -6.88
C LEU A 45 6.88 -2.69 -8.10
N THR A 46 5.64 -3.11 -7.85
CA THR A 46 4.72 -3.52 -8.90
C THR A 46 4.21 -2.28 -9.63
N ARG A 47 4.67 -2.05 -10.87
CA ARG A 47 4.35 -0.83 -11.62
C ARG A 47 2.85 -0.55 -11.77
N ALA A 48 2.05 -1.58 -12.02
CA ALA A 48 0.60 -1.42 -12.13
C ALA A 48 -0.04 -0.89 -10.82
N LEU A 49 0.45 -1.31 -9.65
CA LEU A 49 -0.03 -0.79 -8.37
C LEU A 49 0.44 0.64 -8.12
N VAL A 50 1.67 0.97 -8.54
CA VAL A 50 2.20 2.34 -8.47
C VAL A 50 1.36 3.29 -9.32
N ASP A 51 0.99 2.88 -10.53
CA ASP A 51 0.25 3.72 -11.47
C ASP A 51 -1.23 3.91 -11.04
N GLU A 52 -1.83 2.89 -10.43
CA GLU A 52 -3.26 2.91 -10.08
C GLU A 52 -3.57 3.40 -8.66
N CYS A 53 -2.62 3.37 -7.72
CA CYS A 53 -2.81 3.93 -6.38
C CYS A 53 -2.57 5.45 -6.35
N ASP A 54 -3.12 6.14 -5.34
CA ASP A 54 -2.97 7.60 -5.22
C ASP A 54 -1.59 8.01 -4.69
N ALA A 55 -0.93 7.11 -3.98
CA ALA A 55 0.43 7.29 -3.48
C ALA A 55 1.17 5.96 -3.41
N THR A 56 2.50 6.02 -3.42
CA THR A 56 3.37 4.86 -3.20
C THR A 56 4.39 5.19 -2.12
N GLN A 57 4.54 4.28 -1.16
CA GLN A 57 5.61 4.26 -0.16
C GLN A 57 6.51 3.06 -0.44
N ALA A 58 7.80 3.32 -0.70
CA ALA A 58 8.78 2.26 -0.81
C ALA A 58 9.26 1.84 0.59
N LEU A 59 9.39 0.53 0.82
CA LEU A 59 10.13 -0.04 1.93
C LEU A 59 11.55 -0.30 1.46
N ARG A 60 12.54 0.37 2.05
CA ARG A 60 13.96 0.18 1.75
C ARG A 60 14.58 -0.76 2.77
N ASP A 61 15.51 -1.58 2.30
CA ASP A 61 16.15 -2.60 3.13
C ASP A 61 16.87 -2.01 4.34
N ASP A 62 17.59 -0.90 4.15
CA ASP A 62 18.31 -0.21 5.21
C ASP A 62 17.36 0.36 6.27
N GLU A 63 16.23 0.95 5.86
CA GLU A 63 15.19 1.45 6.77
C GLU A 63 14.62 0.31 7.63
N VAL A 64 14.29 -0.83 7.01
CA VAL A 64 13.74 -2.00 7.72
C VAL A 64 14.77 -2.61 8.66
N VAL A 65 16.00 -2.82 8.19
CA VAL A 65 17.08 -3.41 8.98
C VAL A 65 17.46 -2.50 10.15
N ASN A 66 17.56 -1.19 9.93
CA ASN A 66 17.88 -0.23 11.00
C ASN A 66 16.74 -0.13 12.01
N ALA A 67 15.47 -0.14 11.56
CA ALA A 67 14.32 -0.18 12.47
C ALA A 67 14.32 -1.45 13.33
N TYR A 68 14.62 -2.61 12.74
CA TYR A 68 14.75 -3.86 13.48
C TYR A 68 15.87 -3.80 14.54
N LYS A 69 17.06 -3.30 14.18
CA LYS A 69 18.17 -3.14 15.13
C LYS A 69 17.80 -2.22 16.28
N GLY A 70 17.22 -1.06 15.97
CA GLY A 70 16.77 -0.09 16.97
C GLY A 70 15.70 -0.67 17.91
N ALA A 71 14.74 -1.43 17.39
CA ALA A 71 13.69 -2.07 18.21
C ALA A 71 14.23 -3.19 19.13
N ASN A 72 15.36 -3.79 18.78
CA ASN A 72 15.96 -4.91 19.52
C ASN A 72 17.24 -4.53 20.29
N ASN A 73 17.62 -3.25 20.33
CA ASN A 73 18.86 -2.75 20.94
C ASN A 73 20.13 -3.50 20.47
N LEU A 74 20.20 -3.77 19.15
CA LEU A 74 21.33 -4.43 18.48
C LEU A 74 22.32 -3.43 17.88
#